data_AF-A0A1F8QXR3-F1
#
_entry.id   AF-A0A1F8QXR3-F1
#
_cell.length_a   1.000
_cell.length_b   1.000
_cell.length_c   1.000
_cell.angle_alpha   90.00
_cell.angle_beta   90.00
_cell.angle_gamma   90.00
#
_symmetry.space_group_name_H-M   'P 1'
#
loop_
_entity.id
_entity.type
_entity.pdbx_description
1 polymer ?
#
loop_
_entity_poly.entity_id
_entity_poly.type
_entity_poly.pdbx_seq_one_letter_code
_entity_poly.pdbx_strand_id
1 'polypeptide(L)' 'MKYRDAAKKLKALGCEELQRHGTGSHRVWHNPSNGHLAPLPDWGSKDLKIGTLRAVIRQSGLDWQEFLKK' A
#
# COMPACT_ATOMS: atom_id res chain seq x y z
N MET A 1 -9.60 2.72 7.19
CA MET A 1 -9.14 1.54 6.44
C MET A 1 -7.89 1.00 7.11
N LYS A 2 -7.90 -0.27 7.52
CA LYS A 2 -6.74 -0.87 8.18
C LYS A 2 -5.68 -1.28 7.16
N TYR A 3 -4.46 -1.53 7.63
CA TYR A 3 -3.37 -2.03 6.79
C TYR A 3 -3.79 -3.24 5.96
N ARG A 4 -4.43 -4.24 6.59
CA ARG A 4 -4.86 -5.48 5.94
C ARG A 4 -5.84 -5.24 4.78
N ASP A 5 -6.71 -4.25 4.90
CA ASP A 5 -7.67 -3.91 3.84
C ASP A 5 -6.95 -3.24 2.66
N ALA A 6 -6.06 -2.27 2.95
CA ALA A 6 -5.25 -1.61 1.95
C ALA A 6 -4.32 -2.61 1.22
N ALA A 7 -3.71 -3.53 1.95
CA ALA A 7 -2.87 -4.59 1.41
C ALA A 7 -3.63 -5.53 0.46
N LYS A 8 -4.86 -5.93 0.81
CA LYS A 8 -5.71 -6.75 -0.07
C LYS A 8 -6.02 -6.03 -1.39
N LYS A 9 -6.39 -4.75 -1.31
CA LYS A 9 -6.66 -3.91 -2.47
C LYS A 9 -5.43 -3.75 -3.37
N LEU A 10 -4.26 -3.49 -2.77
CA LEU A 10 -2.99 -3.39 -3.50
C LEU A 10 -2.66 -4.70 -4.24
N LYS A 11 -2.82 -5.86 -3.60
CA LYS A 11 -2.66 -7.17 -4.26
C LYS A 11 -3.64 -7.35 -5.41
N ALA A 12 -4.90 -6.95 -5.24
CA ALA A 12 -5.92 -7.01 -6.29
C ALA A 12 -5.64 -6.06 -7.47
N LEU A 13 -4.78 -5.07 -7.29
CA LEU A 13 -4.26 -4.17 -8.34
C LEU A 13 -2.92 -4.65 -8.92
N GLY A 14 -2.46 -5.85 -8.56
CA GLY A 14 -1.21 -6.42 -9.06
C GLY A 14 0.05 -5.89 -8.38
N CYS A 15 -0.08 -5.17 -7.26
CA CYS A 15 1.08 -4.79 -6.45
C CYS A 15 1.49 -5.92 -5.50
N GLU A 16 2.78 -6.00 -5.21
CA GLU A 16 3.39 -7.05 -4.42
C GLU A 16 4.04 -6.46 -3.16
N GLU A 17 3.87 -7.12 -2.03
CA GLU A 17 4.57 -6.73 -0.79
C GLU A 17 5.98 -7.30 -0.83
N LEU A 18 6.99 -6.43 -0.75
CA LEU A 18 8.39 -6.85 -0.66
C LEU A 18 8.71 -7.28 0.76
N GLN A 19 9.28 -8.48 0.92
CA GLN A 19 9.83 -8.92 2.18
C GLN A 19 11.02 -8.05 2.57
N ARG A 20 10.85 -7.34 3.69
CA ARG A 20 11.91 -6.56 4.33
C ARG A 20 12.50 -7.37 5.49
N HIS A 21 13.83 -7.40 5.59
CA HIS A 21 14.57 -7.90 6.74
C HIS A 21 14.85 -6.78 7.78
N GLY A 22 13.81 -6.20 8.38
CA GLY A 22 14.04 -5.18 9.41
C GLY A 22 12.84 -4.94 10.32
N THR A 23 13.12 -4.55 11.57
CA THR A 23 12.20 -4.48 12.73
C THR A 23 11.10 -3.41 12.68
N GLY A 24 10.93 -2.71 11.55
CA GLY A 24 9.96 -1.63 11.42
C GLY A 24 8.61 -2.13 10.94
N SER A 25 7.53 -1.45 11.36
CA SER A 25 6.17 -1.77 10.92
C SER A 25 5.83 -1.26 9.51
N HIS A 26 6.73 -0.53 8.86
CA HIS A 26 6.52 -0.11 7.47
C HIS A 26 6.80 -1.27 6.53
N ARG A 27 5.81 -1.59 5.69
CA ARG A 27 5.88 -2.57 4.61
C ARG A 27 6.10 -1.85 3.29
N VAL A 28 6.91 -2.42 2.41
CA VAL A 28 7.19 -1.82 1.09
C VAL A 28 6.38 -2.56 0.05
N TRP A 29 5.66 -1.81 -0.78
CA TRP A 29 4.88 -2.33 -1.89
C TRP A 29 5.54 -1.98 -3.21
N HIS A 30 5.68 -2.98 -4.06
CA HIS A 30 6.19 -2.85 -5.42
C HIS A 30 5.05 -2.97 -6.41
N ASN A 31 4.96 -2.03 -7.35
CA ASN A 31 4.09 -2.14 -8.49
C ASN A 31 4.90 -2.63 -9.70
N PRO A 32 4.81 -3.91 -10.09
CA PRO A 32 5.57 -4.46 -11.22
C PRO A 32 5.19 -3.84 -12.57
N SER A 33 4.03 -3.19 -12.68
CA SER A 33 3.59 -2.56 -13.93
C SER A 33 4.40 -1.32 -14.31
N ASN A 34 4.94 -0.60 -13.31
CA ASN A 34 5.69 0.64 -13.51
C ASN A 34 7.01 0.70 -12.72
N GLY A 35 7.34 -0.34 -11.95
CA GLY A 35 8.54 -0.43 -11.12
C GLY A 35 8.51 0.45 -9.85
N HIS A 36 7.39 1.08 -9.52
CA HIS A 36 7.32 2.00 -8.39
C HIS A 36 7.30 1.26 -7.04
N LEU A 37 7.94 1.88 -6.05
CA LEU A 37 7.95 1.42 -4.66
C LEU A 37 7.21 2.41 -3.77
N ALA A 38 6.33 1.90 -2.92
CA ALA A 38 5.56 2.72 -1.97
C ALA A 38 5.59 2.13 -0.55
N PRO A 39 6.03 2.89 0.46
CA PRO A 39 6.02 2.43 1.85
C PRO A 39 4.64 2.62 2.48
N LEU A 40 4.00 1.53 2.89
CA LEU A 40 2.74 1.52 3.61
C LEU A 40 3.01 1.23 5.10
N PRO A 41 2.70 2.15 6.04
CA PRO A 41 2.79 1.85 7.46
C PRO A 41 1.78 0.77 7.86
N ASP A 42 2.23 -0.19 8.67
CA ASP A 42 1.35 -1.10 9.40
C ASP A 42 1.19 -0.57 10.83
N TRP A 43 0.02 0.00 11.15
CA TRP A 43 -0.34 0.43 12.51
C TRP A 43 -1.11 -0.65 13.28
N GLY A 44 -1.09 -1.89 12.79
CA GLY A 44 -1.79 -3.03 13.37
C GLY A 44 -3.30 -2.82 13.33
N SER A 45 -3.88 -2.58 14.51
CA SER A 45 -5.34 -2.43 14.66
C SER A 45 -5.87 -1.05 14.31
N LYS A 46 -5.00 -0.03 14.14
CA LYS A 46 -5.41 1.34 13.85
C LYS A 46 -5.66 1.56 12.36
N ASP A 47 -6.62 2.43 12.07
CA ASP A 47 -6.90 2.87 10.72
C ASP A 47 -5.80 3.78 10.17
N LEU A 48 -5.45 3.56 8.91
CA LEU A 48 -4.57 4.43 8.16
C LEU A 48 -5.29 5.74 7.85
N LYS A 49 -4.58 6.85 8.05
CA LYS A 49 -5.08 8.18 7.67
C LYS A 49 -5.26 8.23 6.15
N ILE A 50 -6.35 8.84 5.71
CA ILE A 50 -6.67 8.96 4.27
C ILE A 50 -5.56 9.67 3.47
N GLY A 51 -4.93 10.69 4.07
CA GLY A 51 -3.80 11.39 3.46
C GLY A 51 -2.59 10.46 3.23
N THR A 52 -2.32 9.58 4.18
CA THR A 52 -1.26 8.55 4.06
C THR A 52 -1.58 7.58 2.94
N LEU A 53 -2.82 7.06 2.88
CA LEU A 53 -3.24 6.16 1.82
C LEU A 53 -3.11 6.82 0.44
N ARG A 54 -3.63 8.05 0.27
CA ARG A 54 -3.51 8.78 -0.99
C ARG A 54 -2.05 9.00 -1.42
N ALA A 55 -1.18 9.32 -0.48
CA ALA A 55 0.25 9.49 -0.77
C ALA A 55 0.87 8.18 -1.26
N VAL A 56 0.60 7.06 -0.58
CA VAL A 56 1.09 5.73 -0.98
C VAL A 56 0.56 5.32 -2.35
N ILE A 57 -0.75 5.44 -2.58
CA ILE A 57 -1.38 5.07 -3.87
C ILE A 57 -0.80 5.90 -5.02
N ARG A 58 -0.63 7.22 -4.82
CA ARG A 58 0.02 8.09 -5.80
C ARG A 58 1.47 7.68 -6.05
N GLN A 59 2.21 7.34 -4.99
CA GLN A 59 3.61 6.89 -5.10
C GLN A 59 3.73 5.55 -5.84
N SER A 60 2.79 4.62 -5.64
CA SER A 60 2.68 3.37 -6.41
C SER A 60 2.30 3.59 -7.88
N GLY A 61 1.98 4.82 -8.29
CA GLY A 61 1.50 5.14 -9.64
C GLY A 61 0.12 4.55 -9.95
N LEU A 62 -0.70 4.36 -8.91
CA LEU A 62 -2.07 3.88 -9.03
C LEU A 62 -3.06 5.04 -8.92
N ASP A 63 -4.23 4.90 -9.54
CA ASP A 63 -5.32 5.84 -9.36
C ASP A 63 -6.08 5.61 -8.04
N TRP A 64 -6.48 6.71 -7.39
CA TRP A 64 -7.20 6.68 -6.12
C TRP A 64 -8.61 6.08 -6.26
N GLN A 65 -9.31 6.34 -7.36
CA GLN A 65 -10.64 5.79 -7.59
C GLN A 65 -10.57 4.30 -7.90
N GLU A 66 -9.58 3.85 -8.69
CA GLU A 66 -9.32 2.43 -8.93
C GLU A 66 -9.06 1.67 -7.62
N PHE A 67 -8.27 2.26 -6.71
CA PHE A 67 -8.03 1.70 -5.38
C PHE A 67 -9.29 1.59 -4.51
N LEU A 68 -10.20 2.56 -4.59
CA LEU A 68 -11.45 2.51 -3.83
C LEU A 68 -12.44 1.46 -4.35
N LYS A 69 -12.38 1.13 -5.65
CA LYS A 69 -13.28 0.15 -6.30
C LYS A 69 -12.92 -1.32 -6.04
N LYS A 70 -11.67 -1.62 -5.69
CA LYS A 70 -11.22 -2.96 -5.29
C LYS A 70 -11.57 -3.28 -3.84
#